data_AF-A0A132MHU1-F1
#
_entry.id   AF-A0A132MHU1-F1
#
_cell.length_a   1.000
_cell.length_b   1.000
_cell.length_c   1.000
_cell.angle_alpha   90.00
_cell.angle_beta   90.00
_cell.angle_gamma   90.00
#
_symmetry.space_group_name_H-M   'P 1'
#
loop_
_entity.id
_entity.type
_entity.pdbx_description
1 polymer ?
#
loop_
_entity_poly.entity_id
_entity_poly.type
_entity_poly.pdbx_seq_one_letter_code
_entity_poly.pdbx_strand_id
1 'polypeptide(L)'
;MGEPWGASVDGAAALVPEATIPDTLQPGQRGVTRAQVEQWVTDLCQRVLVRLAGWERIRDDARRAAVQAAARDLVHQGVASYIEGARHPERAGLSETSYAAVLWRRFTEGLEELAAQVAEWLADPDDATPDADVEAASAPAWCFPAPVFTDDLRF
;
A
#
# COMPACT_ATOMS: atom_id res chain seq x y z
N MET A 1 2.87 -17.38 -0.80
CA MET A 1 2.23 -16.23 -0.13
C MET A 1 1.87 -15.28 -1.26
N GLY A 2 0.57 -15.08 -1.55
CA GLY A 2 0.15 -14.28 -2.72
C GLY A 2 0.47 -12.80 -2.52
N GLU A 3 0.74 -12.08 -3.61
CA GLU A 3 0.95 -10.62 -3.57
C GLU A 3 -0.31 -9.94 -3.00
N PRO A 4 -0.19 -9.01 -2.04
CA PRO A 4 -1.30 -8.58 -1.17
C PRO A 4 -2.47 -7.92 -1.92
N TRP A 5 -2.27 -7.49 -3.17
CA TRP A 5 -3.30 -6.84 -4.00
C TRP A 5 -3.59 -7.59 -5.31
N GLY A 6 -2.86 -8.68 -5.59
CA GLY A 6 -2.92 -9.37 -6.90
C GLY A 6 -2.39 -8.52 -8.07
N ALA A 7 -1.53 -7.53 -7.79
CA ALA A 7 -0.84 -6.76 -8.81
C ALA A 7 0.31 -7.61 -9.39
N SER A 8 0.64 -7.40 -10.66
CA SER A 8 1.61 -8.23 -11.38
C SER A 8 2.34 -7.41 -12.43
N VAL A 9 3.50 -7.92 -12.88
CA VAL A 9 4.27 -7.31 -13.98
C VAL A 9 3.44 -7.23 -15.25
N ASP A 10 2.69 -8.28 -15.58
CA ASP A 10 1.91 -8.33 -16.83
C ASP A 10 0.75 -7.32 -16.81
N GLY A 11 0.12 -7.10 -15.65
CA GLY A 11 -0.90 -6.07 -15.49
C GLY A 11 -0.34 -4.66 -15.66
N ALA A 12 0.87 -4.40 -15.13
CA ALA A 12 1.55 -3.13 -15.34
C ALA A 12 2.01 -2.96 -16.80
N ALA A 13 2.53 -4.01 -17.43
CA ALA A 13 2.97 -3.99 -18.82
C ALA A 13 1.81 -3.73 -19.81
N ALA A 14 0.59 -4.11 -19.46
CA ALA A 14 -0.59 -3.77 -20.27
C ALA A 14 -0.85 -2.25 -20.39
N LEU A 15 -0.38 -1.46 -19.42
CA LEU A 15 -0.46 0.02 -19.47
C LEU A 15 0.64 0.65 -20.34
N VAL A 16 1.72 -0.09 -20.61
CA VAL A 16 2.89 0.35 -21.39
C VAL A 16 3.28 -0.73 -22.41
N PRO A 17 2.39 -1.06 -23.37
CA PRO A 17 2.53 -2.24 -24.23
C PRO A 17 3.77 -2.21 -25.14
N GLU A 18 4.35 -1.03 -25.36
CA GLU A 18 5.58 -0.88 -26.15
C GLU A 18 6.86 -1.12 -25.35
N ALA A 19 6.77 -1.20 -24.01
CA ALA A 19 7.93 -1.42 -23.17
C ALA A 19 8.33 -2.89 -23.17
N THR A 20 9.55 -3.18 -23.61
CA THR A 20 10.12 -4.53 -23.51
C THR A 20 10.84 -4.67 -22.18
N ILE A 21 10.45 -5.66 -21.38
CA ILE A 21 11.07 -5.97 -20.08
C ILE A 21 11.92 -7.23 -20.25
N PRO A 22 13.25 -7.11 -20.42
CA PRO A 22 14.13 -8.27 -20.57
C PRO A 22 14.35 -9.00 -19.24
N ASP A 23 14.67 -10.29 -19.28
CA ASP A 23 15.07 -11.02 -18.07
C ASP A 23 16.49 -10.65 -17.61
N THR A 24 17.35 -10.27 -18.55
CA THR A 24 18.74 -9.88 -18.30
C THR A 24 19.14 -8.68 -19.17
N LEU A 25 19.98 -7.80 -18.64
CA LEU A 25 20.57 -6.68 -19.39
C LEU A 25 21.99 -7.03 -19.83
N GLN A 26 22.36 -6.65 -21.05
CA GLN A 26 23.75 -6.74 -21.50
C GLN A 26 24.61 -5.67 -20.80
N PRO A 27 25.92 -5.89 -20.62
CA PRO A 27 26.82 -4.87 -20.08
C PRO A 27 26.74 -3.57 -20.88
N GLY A 28 26.48 -2.45 -20.20
CA GLY A 28 26.32 -1.12 -20.81
C GLY A 28 24.92 -0.81 -21.35
N GLN A 29 24.00 -1.78 -21.35
CA GLN A 29 22.59 -1.54 -21.65
C GLN A 29 21.91 -0.86 -20.46
N ARG A 30 21.16 0.22 -20.73
CA ARG A 30 20.31 0.88 -19.73
C ARG A 30 18.89 0.33 -19.84
N GLY A 31 18.27 0.05 -18.70
CA GLY A 31 16.92 -0.48 -18.63
C GLY A 31 16.65 -1.12 -17.28
N VAL A 32 15.53 -1.83 -17.18
CA VAL A 32 15.14 -2.61 -15.99
C VAL A 32 14.87 -4.05 -16.40
N THR A 33 15.23 -5.00 -15.53
CA THR A 33 14.92 -6.42 -15.73
C THR A 33 13.57 -6.80 -15.17
N ARG A 34 13.01 -7.92 -15.61
CA ARG A 34 11.78 -8.49 -15.03
C ARG A 34 11.87 -8.65 -13.52
N ALA A 35 12.97 -9.20 -13.01
CA ALA A 35 13.20 -9.37 -11.58
C ALA A 35 13.21 -8.04 -10.81
N GLN A 36 13.76 -6.97 -11.41
CA GLN A 36 13.72 -5.63 -10.80
C GLN A 36 12.29 -5.06 -10.77
N VAL A 37 11.52 -5.30 -11.82
CA VAL A 37 10.11 -4.89 -11.87
C VAL A 37 9.27 -5.68 -10.85
N GLU A 38 9.47 -6.99 -10.70
CA GLU A 38 8.81 -7.82 -9.68
C GLU A 38 9.11 -7.35 -8.26
N GLN A 39 10.37 -7.00 -7.99
CA GLN A 39 10.74 -6.40 -6.71
C GLN A 39 10.02 -5.07 -6.50
N TRP A 40 9.91 -4.25 -7.55
CA TRP A 40 9.20 -2.97 -7.48
C TRP A 40 7.68 -3.14 -7.27
N VAL A 41 7.05 -4.15 -7.88
CA VAL A 41 5.65 -4.52 -7.59
C VAL A 41 5.51 -4.83 -6.09
N THR A 42 6.41 -5.64 -5.54
CA THR A 42 6.40 -6.01 -4.12
C THR A 42 6.54 -4.77 -3.23
N ASP A 43 7.50 -3.88 -3.52
CA ASP A 43 7.74 -2.67 -2.73
C ASP A 43 6.52 -1.73 -2.75
N LEU A 44 5.90 -1.52 -3.91
CA LEU A 44 4.71 -0.69 -4.03
C LEU A 44 3.50 -1.32 -3.33
N CYS A 45 3.33 -2.64 -3.45
CA CYS A 45 2.31 -3.38 -2.72
C CYS A 45 2.41 -3.17 -1.20
N GLN A 46 3.61 -3.21 -0.64
CA GLN A 46 3.84 -2.96 0.79
C GLN A 46 3.55 -1.51 1.18
N ARG A 47 3.92 -0.54 0.35
CA ARG A 47 3.60 0.88 0.59
C ARG A 47 2.10 1.13 0.61
N VAL A 48 1.37 0.54 -0.34
CA VAL A 48 -0.10 0.63 -0.40
C VAL A 48 -0.73 -0.05 0.82
N LEU A 49 -0.21 -1.22 1.23
CA LEU A 49 -0.66 -1.92 2.44
C LEU A 49 -0.53 -1.07 3.70
N VAL A 50 0.63 -0.45 3.90
CA VAL A 50 0.85 0.45 5.05
C VAL A 50 -0.06 1.68 4.96
N ARG A 51 -0.25 2.25 3.75
CA ARG A 51 -1.05 3.46 3.57
C ARG A 51 -2.55 3.23 3.79
N LEU A 52 -3.04 2.05 3.43
CA LEU A 52 -4.43 1.62 3.58
C LEU A 52 -4.64 0.77 4.84
N ALA A 53 -3.80 0.95 5.87
CA ALA A 53 -3.88 0.17 7.09
C ALA A 53 -5.31 0.14 7.67
N GLY A 54 -5.78 -1.05 8.02
CA GLY A 54 -7.11 -1.26 8.58
C GLY A 54 -8.24 -1.41 7.56
N TRP A 55 -7.96 -1.38 6.24
CA TRP A 55 -8.96 -1.60 5.18
C TRP A 55 -9.76 -2.92 5.34
N GLU A 56 -9.15 -3.96 5.90
CA GLU A 56 -9.80 -5.26 6.15
C GLU A 56 -10.97 -5.16 7.14
N ARG A 57 -10.98 -4.13 7.99
CA ARG A 57 -12.04 -3.88 8.98
C ARG A 57 -13.30 -3.28 8.37
N ILE A 58 -13.27 -2.85 7.11
CA ILE A 58 -14.49 -2.43 6.40
C ILE A 58 -15.46 -3.60 6.38
N ARG A 59 -16.67 -3.41 6.89
CA ARG A 59 -17.66 -4.48 7.07
C ARG A 59 -18.26 -4.96 5.75
N ASP A 60 -18.46 -4.03 4.82
CA ASP A 60 -19.05 -4.30 3.51
C ASP A 60 -18.04 -5.01 2.60
N ASP A 61 -18.33 -6.26 2.26
CA ASP A 61 -17.53 -7.09 1.35
C ASP A 61 -17.35 -6.46 -0.03
N ALA A 62 -18.38 -5.79 -0.56
CA ALA A 62 -18.30 -5.14 -1.86
C ALA A 62 -17.33 -3.96 -1.81
N ARG A 63 -17.33 -3.19 -0.72
CA ARG A 63 -16.36 -2.10 -0.52
C ARG A 63 -14.95 -2.63 -0.33
N ARG A 64 -14.74 -3.70 0.45
CA ARG A 64 -13.43 -4.36 0.56
C ARG A 64 -12.91 -4.82 -0.80
N ALA A 65 -13.75 -5.46 -1.60
CA ALA A 65 -13.39 -5.89 -2.94
C ALA A 65 -13.04 -4.68 -3.85
N ALA A 66 -13.78 -3.57 -3.72
CA ALA A 66 -13.49 -2.34 -4.45
C ALA A 66 -12.14 -1.73 -4.04
N VAL A 67 -11.82 -1.69 -2.74
CA VAL A 67 -10.50 -1.25 -2.25
C VAL A 67 -9.39 -2.12 -2.81
N GLN A 68 -9.56 -3.44 -2.78
CA GLN A 68 -8.56 -4.37 -3.29
C GLN A 68 -8.33 -4.20 -4.79
N ALA A 69 -9.40 -4.00 -5.57
CA ALA A 69 -9.31 -3.74 -7.00
C ALA A 69 -8.63 -2.39 -7.29
N ALA A 70 -9.04 -1.32 -6.60
CA ALA A 70 -8.46 0.01 -6.76
C ALA A 70 -6.96 0.02 -6.37
N ALA A 71 -6.60 -0.63 -5.25
CA ALA A 71 -5.22 -0.78 -4.81
C ALA A 71 -4.36 -1.52 -5.87
N ARG A 72 -4.90 -2.56 -6.50
CA ARG A 72 -4.23 -3.28 -7.58
C ARG A 72 -3.94 -2.38 -8.78
N ASP A 73 -4.95 -1.65 -9.24
CA ASP A 73 -4.82 -0.77 -10.41
C ASP A 73 -3.83 0.38 -10.13
N LEU A 74 -3.83 0.91 -8.90
CA LEU A 74 -2.85 1.91 -8.47
C LEU A 74 -1.43 1.34 -8.50
N VAL A 75 -1.21 0.13 -7.97
CA VAL A 75 0.11 -0.50 -8.05
C VAL A 75 0.53 -0.69 -9.51
N HIS A 76 -0.37 -1.12 -10.41
CA HIS A 76 -0.05 -1.22 -11.84
C HIS A 76 0.37 0.13 -12.44
N GLN A 77 -0.28 1.23 -12.08
CA GLN A 77 0.11 2.57 -12.53
C GLN A 77 1.51 2.97 -12.02
N GLY A 78 1.79 2.74 -10.74
CA GLY A 78 3.10 3.03 -10.14
C GLY A 78 4.23 2.19 -10.74
N VAL A 79 3.96 0.93 -11.07
CA VAL A 79 4.91 0.03 -11.74
C VAL A 79 5.10 0.43 -13.21
N ALA A 80 4.02 0.75 -13.93
CA ALA A 80 4.08 1.21 -15.30
C ALA A 80 4.88 2.52 -15.44
N SER A 81 4.75 3.42 -14.47
CA SER A 81 5.58 4.63 -14.38
C SER A 81 7.08 4.30 -14.32
N TYR A 82 7.46 3.33 -13.47
CA TYR A 82 8.84 2.88 -13.33
C TYR A 82 9.38 2.27 -14.63
N ILE A 83 8.59 1.40 -15.28
CA ILE A 83 8.94 0.79 -16.57
C ILE A 83 9.13 1.86 -17.65
N GLU A 84 8.18 2.79 -17.77
CA GLU A 84 8.22 3.86 -18.78
C GLU A 84 9.40 4.82 -18.54
N GLY A 85 9.69 5.15 -17.28
CA GLY A 85 10.85 5.94 -16.90
C GLY A 85 12.17 5.25 -17.25
N ALA A 86 12.25 3.94 -17.04
CA ALA A 86 13.43 3.15 -17.38
C ALA A 86 13.66 3.03 -18.90
N ARG A 87 12.60 3.08 -19.72
CA ARG A 87 12.67 3.09 -21.19
C ARG A 87 13.27 4.39 -21.74
N HIS A 88 13.08 5.50 -21.03
CA HIS A 88 13.50 6.83 -21.43
C HIS A 88 14.48 7.47 -20.44
N PRO A 89 15.66 6.86 -20.20
CA PRO A 89 16.62 7.37 -19.23
C PRO A 89 17.16 8.77 -19.58
N GLU A 90 17.11 9.18 -20.85
CA GLU A 90 17.43 10.53 -21.31
C GLU A 90 16.48 11.60 -20.75
N ARG A 91 15.30 11.20 -20.26
CA ARG A 91 14.32 12.07 -19.62
C ARG A 91 14.42 12.04 -18.09
N ALA A 92 15.39 11.33 -17.52
CA ALA A 92 15.60 11.30 -16.07
C ALA A 92 15.86 12.72 -15.54
N GLY A 93 15.02 13.19 -14.62
CA GLY A 93 15.08 14.55 -14.06
C GLY A 93 14.45 15.64 -14.94
N LEU A 94 13.94 15.30 -16.13
CA LEU A 94 13.22 16.21 -17.01
C LEU A 94 11.74 15.85 -17.06
N SER A 95 10.94 16.78 -16.52
CA SER A 95 9.52 17.01 -16.79
C SER A 95 8.46 16.30 -15.92
N GLU A 96 7.55 17.14 -15.41
CA GLU A 96 6.23 16.83 -14.85
C GLU A 96 5.20 16.36 -15.90
N THR A 97 5.55 16.43 -17.19
CA THR A 97 4.67 16.14 -18.34
C THR A 97 4.99 14.83 -19.07
N SER A 98 6.03 14.10 -18.65
CA SER A 98 6.32 12.78 -19.22
C SER A 98 5.20 11.78 -18.89
N TYR A 99 4.98 10.78 -19.74
CA TYR A 99 3.95 9.77 -19.49
C TYR A 99 4.23 9.01 -18.18
N ALA A 100 5.50 8.72 -17.89
CA ALA A 100 5.94 8.17 -16.61
C ALA A 100 5.52 9.07 -15.42
N ALA A 101 5.70 10.39 -15.51
CA ALA A 101 5.27 11.32 -14.47
C ALA A 101 3.74 11.35 -14.31
N VAL A 102 2.98 11.28 -15.41
CA VAL A 102 1.51 11.20 -15.36
C VAL A 102 1.05 9.92 -14.65
N LEU A 103 1.65 8.78 -14.97
CA LEU A 103 1.35 7.50 -14.31
C LEU A 103 1.71 7.52 -12.83
N TRP A 104 2.86 8.09 -12.47
CA TRP A 104 3.26 8.26 -11.08
C TRP A 104 2.28 9.14 -10.32
N ARG A 105 1.87 10.26 -10.92
CA ARG A 105 0.92 11.20 -10.31
C ARG A 105 -0.43 10.54 -10.07
N ARG A 106 -0.96 9.79 -11.04
CA ARG A 106 -2.21 9.02 -10.87
C ARG A 106 -2.11 8.01 -9.74
N PHE A 107 -0.96 7.33 -9.61
CA PHE A 107 -0.70 6.44 -8.48
C PHE A 107 -0.73 7.20 -7.15
N THR A 108 -0.01 8.31 -7.02
CA THR A 108 0.07 9.04 -5.74
C THR A 108 -1.24 9.73 -5.37
N GLU A 109 -1.86 10.45 -6.29
CA GLU A 109 -3.15 11.13 -6.08
C GLU A 109 -4.25 10.11 -5.79
N GLY A 110 -4.35 9.04 -6.60
CA GLY A 110 -5.34 8.00 -6.39
C GLY A 110 -5.14 7.21 -5.09
N LEU A 111 -3.89 7.01 -4.63
CA LEU A 111 -3.62 6.39 -3.34
C LEU A 111 -4.04 7.30 -2.18
N GLU A 112 -3.86 8.62 -2.30
CA GLU A 112 -4.32 9.58 -1.30
C GLU A 112 -5.85 9.65 -1.23
N GLU A 113 -6.53 9.70 -2.38
CA GLU A 113 -7.98 9.65 -2.48
C GLU A 113 -8.55 8.36 -1.89
N LEU A 114 -7.99 7.20 -2.28
CA LEU A 114 -8.42 5.90 -1.75
C LEU A 114 -8.19 5.80 -0.24
N ALA A 115 -7.06 6.31 0.27
CA ALA A 115 -6.79 6.32 1.70
C ALA A 115 -7.77 7.22 2.47
N ALA A 116 -8.14 8.37 1.90
CA ALA A 116 -9.15 9.24 2.49
C ALA A 116 -10.53 8.55 2.55
N GLN A 117 -10.92 7.87 1.47
CA GLN A 117 -12.18 7.12 1.43
C GLN A 117 -12.20 5.94 2.41
N VAL A 118 -11.10 5.20 2.53
CA VAL A 118 -10.98 4.13 3.54
C VAL A 118 -11.08 4.71 4.95
N ALA A 119 -10.44 5.85 5.21
CA ALA A 119 -10.52 6.51 6.52
C ALA A 119 -11.95 7.00 6.84
N GLU A 120 -12.67 7.51 5.83
CA GLU A 120 -14.08 7.91 5.97
C GLU A 120 -14.96 6.71 6.36
N TRP A 121 -14.86 5.59 5.64
CA TRP A 121 -15.62 4.38 5.98
C TRP A 121 -15.26 3.79 7.34
N LEU A 122 -14.00 3.90 7.76
CA LEU A 122 -13.58 3.43 9.08
C LEU A 122 -14.00 4.37 10.22
N ALA A 123 -14.31 5.63 9.92
CA ALA A 123 -14.82 6.57 10.91
C ALA A 123 -16.34 6.40 11.16
N ASP A 124 -17.06 5.78 10.22
CA ASP A 124 -18.47 5.45 10.37
C ASP A 124 -18.62 4.15 11.20
N PRO A 125 -19.26 4.21 12.40
CA PRO A 125 -19.43 3.05 13.26
C PRO A 125 -20.32 1.95 12.67
N ASP A 126 -21.14 2.25 11.66
CA ASP A 126 -21.96 1.25 10.98
C ASP A 126 -21.14 0.47 9.91
N ASP A 127 -20.08 1.08 9.39
CA ASP A 127 -19.24 0.53 8.30
C ASP A 127 -17.91 -0.09 8.79
N ALA A 128 -17.49 0.18 10.02
CA ALA A 128 -16.32 -0.43 10.65
C ALA A 128 -16.69 -1.65 11.50
N THR A 129 -16.00 -2.77 11.31
CA THR A 129 -16.02 -3.85 12.31
C THR A 129 -15.28 -3.36 13.56
N PRO A 130 -15.89 -3.46 14.77
CA PRO A 130 -15.19 -3.16 16.01
C PRO A 130 -13.95 -4.05 16.12
N ASP A 131 -12.83 -3.50 16.61
CA ASP A 131 -11.69 -4.34 16.97
C ASP A 131 -12.18 -5.38 18.00
N ALA A 132 -11.96 -6.66 17.69
CA ALA A 132 -12.33 -7.78 18.58
C ALA A 132 -11.62 -7.71 19.96
N ASP A 133 -10.70 -6.76 20.15
CA ASP A 133 -9.97 -6.51 21.39
C ASP A 133 -10.52 -5.35 22.25
N VAL A 134 -11.61 -4.68 21.86
CA VAL A 134 -12.20 -3.59 22.66
C VAL A 134 -13.34 -4.08 23.57
N GLU A 135 -13.70 -5.35 23.49
CA GLU A 135 -14.67 -5.99 24.40
C GLU A 135 -13.98 -6.70 25.58
N ALA A 136 -12.96 -6.08 26.18
CA ALA A 136 -12.38 -6.52 27.46
C ALA A 136 -11.66 -5.42 28.25
N ALA A 137 -12.15 -4.17 28.26
CA ALA A 137 -11.73 -3.21 29.28
C ALA A 137 -12.75 -2.10 29.48
N SER A 138 -13.92 -2.42 30.02
CA SER A 138 -14.53 -1.52 31.01
C SER A 138 -13.67 -1.54 32.28
N ALA A 139 -12.41 -1.13 32.17
CA ALA A 139 -11.54 -0.91 33.30
C ALA A 139 -11.87 0.52 33.80
N PRO A 140 -12.34 0.69 35.05
CA PRO A 140 -12.49 2.02 35.58
C PRO A 140 -11.14 2.72 35.51
N ALA A 141 -11.14 3.92 34.92
CA ALA A 141 -10.07 4.87 35.14
C ALA A 141 -9.77 4.91 36.64
N TRP A 142 -8.49 5.01 37.00
CA TRP A 142 -7.88 5.04 38.35
C TRP A 142 -7.02 3.80 38.62
N CYS A 143 -5.97 3.61 37.82
CA CYS A 143 -4.82 2.81 38.26
C CYS A 143 -4.00 3.64 39.25
N PHE A 144 -4.28 3.50 40.54
CA PHE A 144 -3.28 3.71 41.58
C PHE A 144 -2.38 2.46 41.64
N PRO A 145 -1.05 2.61 41.82
CA PRO A 145 -0.22 1.45 42.12
C PRO A 145 -0.73 0.77 43.39
N ALA A 146 -0.71 -0.57 43.41
CA ALA A 146 -1.14 -1.35 44.57
C ALA A 146 -0.36 -0.88 45.82
N PRO A 147 -1.02 -0.57 46.96
CA PRO A 147 -0.31 -0.22 48.18
C PRO A 147 0.55 -1.41 48.62
N VAL A 148 1.86 -1.22 48.62
CA VAL A 148 2.81 -2.19 49.16
C VAL A 148 2.81 -2.00 50.67
N PHE A 149 2.18 -2.92 51.40
CA PHE A 149 2.37 -3.01 52.85
C PHE A 149 3.70 -3.73 53.09
N THR A 150 4.72 -3.01 53.56
CA THR A 150 5.90 -3.63 54.16
C THR A 150 5.49 -4.23 55.49
N ASP A 151 5.47 -5.56 55.55
CA ASP A 151 5.13 -6.36 56.72
C ASP A 151 6.28 -6.29 57.74
N ASP A 152 6.33 -5.20 58.51
CA ASP A 152 7.30 -5.00 59.59
C ASP A 152 6.63 -4.48 60.88
N LEU A 153 5.40 -4.94 61.15
CA LEU A 153 4.80 -4.84 62.49
C LEU A 153 4.87 -6.20 63.18
N ARG A 154 5.98 -6.42 63.89
CA ARG A 154 6.08 -7.44 64.94
C ARG A 154 5.24 -7.00 66.14
N PHE A 155 4.39 -7.89 66.63
CA PHE A 155 3.69 -7.78 67.92
C PHE A 155 4.69 -7.72 69.07
#